data_AF-A0A917TSY2-F1
#
_entry.id   AF-A0A917TSY2-F1
#
_cell.length_a   1.000
_cell.length_b   1.000
_cell.length_c   1.000
_cell.angle_alpha   90.00
_cell.angle_beta   90.00
_cell.angle_gamma   90.00
#
_symmetry.space_group_name_H-M   'P 1'
#
loop_
_entity.id
_entity.type
_entity.pdbx_description
1 polymer ?
#
loop_
_entity_poly.entity_id
_entity_poly.type
_entity_poly.pdbx_seq_one_letter_code
_entity_poly.pdbx_strand_id
1 'polypeptide(L)'
;MTVEFSTILQGLMENRRLSPRVVSQASARAESTIRQLLSGRVTPHVEILRDISPILQISLTDLLVIAGLPAIGESDRPEEYPSAVEMGRLIAAASHLNPKQVEQLADAANKLREENQKRTEKA
;
A
#
# COMPACT_ATOMS: atom_id res chain seq x y z
N MET A 1 20.74 5.22 -20.50
CA MET A 1 19.54 6.02 -20.17
C MET A 1 19.02 5.51 -18.84
N THR A 2 19.17 6.30 -17.79
CA THR A 2 18.54 6.02 -16.49
C THR A 2 17.05 6.34 -16.63
N VAL A 3 16.18 5.36 -16.37
CA VAL A 3 14.74 5.60 -16.31
C VAL A 3 14.44 6.27 -14.98
N GLU A 4 13.74 7.40 -15.00
CA GLU A 4 13.37 8.13 -13.80
C GLU A 4 12.42 7.29 -12.92
N PHE A 5 12.62 7.34 -11.60
CA PHE A 5 11.78 6.62 -10.62
C PHE A 5 10.28 6.90 -10.83
N SER A 6 9.93 8.15 -11.14
CA SER A 6 8.55 8.58 -11.38
C SER A 6 7.90 7.83 -12.55
N THR A 7 8.64 7.58 -13.63
CA THR A 7 8.18 6.79 -14.78
C THR A 7 7.96 5.33 -14.42
N ILE A 8 8.87 4.74 -13.65
CA ILE A 8 8.73 3.36 -13.18
C ILE A 8 7.53 3.23 -12.23
N LEU A 9 7.38 4.17 -11.30
CA LEU A 9 6.26 4.21 -10.36
C LEU A 9 4.91 4.33 -11.08
N GLN A 10 4.82 5.19 -12.11
CA GLN A 10 3.64 5.28 -12.96
C GLN A 10 3.31 3.92 -13.60
N GLY A 11 4.28 3.27 -14.24
CA GLY A 11 4.08 1.96 -14.86
C GLY A 11 3.69 0.87 -13.85
N LEU A 12 4.28 0.87 -12.65
CA LEU A 12 3.91 -0.04 -11.57
C LEU A 12 2.45 0.14 -11.13
N MET A 13 1.98 1.39 -11.04
CA MET A 13 0.61 1.72 -10.68
C MET A 13 -0.38 1.38 -11.80
N GLU A 14 -0.05 1.70 -13.05
CA GLU A 14 -0.87 1.40 -14.22
C GLU A 14 -1.09 -0.10 -14.40
N ASN A 15 -0.03 -0.90 -14.32
CA ASN A 15 -0.10 -2.37 -14.41
C ASN A 15 -0.99 -2.99 -13.32
N ARG A 16 -1.14 -2.32 -12.17
CA ARG A 16 -1.96 -2.75 -11.04
C ARG A 16 -3.31 -2.04 -10.96
N ARG A 17 -3.62 -1.18 -11.94
CA ARG A 17 -4.85 -0.36 -11.99
C ARG A 17 -5.05 0.48 -10.71
N LEU A 18 -3.95 0.95 -10.12
CA LEU A 18 -3.95 1.77 -8.91
C LEU A 18 -4.05 3.24 -9.28
N SER A 19 -5.04 3.93 -8.70
CA SER A 19 -5.12 5.39 -8.79
C SER A 19 -4.32 6.06 -7.66
N PRO A 20 -3.85 7.31 -7.83
CA PRO A 20 -3.20 8.06 -6.76
C PRO A 20 -4.04 8.15 -5.48
N ARG A 21 -5.37 8.25 -5.63
CA ARG A 21 -6.32 8.28 -4.52
C ARG A 21 -6.34 6.97 -3.73
N VAL A 22 -6.33 5.82 -4.42
CA VAL A 22 -6.28 4.50 -3.77
C VAL A 22 -4.98 4.33 -2.99
N VAL A 23 -3.84 4.69 -3.60
CA VAL A 23 -2.54 4.62 -2.93
C VAL A 23 -2.48 5.55 -1.72
N SER A 24 -3.01 6.76 -1.84
CA SER A 24 -3.12 7.72 -0.74
C SER A 24 -3.91 7.15 0.45
N GLN A 25 -5.11 6.62 0.18
CA GLN A 25 -5.96 6.06 1.22
C GLN A 25 -5.34 4.86 1.92
N ALA A 26 -4.72 3.96 1.15
CA ALA A 26 -4.15 2.72 1.69
C ALA A 26 -2.79 2.92 2.39
N SER A 27 -2.02 3.96 2.04
CA SER A 27 -0.74 4.29 2.69
C SER A 27 -0.87 5.34 3.80
N ALA A 28 -2.07 5.88 4.04
CA ALA A 28 -2.30 7.04 4.90
C ALA A 28 -1.45 8.28 4.55
N ARG A 29 -0.95 8.37 3.31
CA ARG A 29 -0.22 9.54 2.79
C ARG A 29 -1.17 10.47 2.06
N ALA A 30 -0.87 11.77 2.06
CA ALA A 30 -1.67 12.75 1.33
C ALA A 30 -1.63 12.46 -0.18
N GLU A 31 -2.77 12.59 -0.86
CA GLU A 31 -2.86 12.37 -2.31
C GLU A 31 -1.94 13.32 -3.08
N SER A 32 -1.75 14.55 -2.58
CA SER A 32 -0.79 15.52 -3.13
C SER A 32 0.64 14.98 -3.11
N THR A 33 1.05 14.30 -2.04
CA THR A 33 2.37 13.65 -1.93
C THR A 33 2.51 12.54 -2.97
N ILE A 34 1.50 11.69 -3.15
CA ILE A 34 1.51 10.64 -4.17
C ILE A 34 1.64 11.24 -5.58
N ARG A 35 0.88 12.30 -5.88
CA ARG A 35 0.97 13.02 -7.16
C ARG A 35 2.32 13.69 -7.38
N GLN A 36 2.95 14.21 -6.32
CA GLN A 36 4.29 14.79 -6.39
C GLN A 36 5.36 13.74 -6.66
N LEU A 37 5.26 12.56 -6.07
CA LEU A 37 6.14 11.42 -6.39
C LEU A 37 5.98 10.98 -7.85
N LEU A 38 4.73 10.85 -8.31
CA LEU A 38 4.42 10.48 -9.70
C LEU A 38 4.90 11.51 -10.71
N SER A 39 4.96 12.79 -10.34
CA SER A 39 5.48 13.86 -11.22
C SER A 39 6.98 14.11 -11.05
N GLY A 40 7.67 13.37 -10.18
CA GLY A 40 9.09 13.56 -9.89
C GLY A 40 9.41 14.87 -9.14
N ARG A 41 8.41 15.56 -8.59
CA ARG A 41 8.58 16.84 -7.86
C ARG A 41 9.06 16.65 -6.42
N VAL A 42 8.93 15.44 -5.88
CA VAL A 42 9.42 15.07 -4.56
C VAL A 42 10.36 13.89 -4.71
N THR A 43 11.53 14.00 -4.10
CA THR A 43 12.52 12.92 -4.04
C THR A 43 11.95 11.77 -3.19
N PRO A 44 11.98 10.52 -3.70
CA PRO A 44 11.58 9.36 -2.91
C PRO A 44 12.48 9.23 -1.67
N HIS A 45 11.88 8.82 -0.56
CA HIS A 45 12.58 8.58 0.70
C HIS A 45 11.98 7.34 1.37
N VAL A 46 12.80 6.71 2.22
CA VAL A 46 12.52 5.37 2.77
C VAL A 46 11.14 5.26 3.42
N GLU A 47 10.70 6.27 4.18
CA GLU A 47 9.42 6.21 4.89
C GLU A 47 8.23 6.14 3.95
N ILE A 48 8.20 6.98 2.92
CA ILE A 48 7.14 6.93 1.91
C ILE A 48 7.19 5.62 1.14
N LEU A 49 8.38 5.16 0.74
CA LEU A 49 8.52 3.92 -0.01
C LEU A 49 8.10 2.71 0.82
N ARG A 50 8.42 2.70 2.11
CA ARG A 50 7.97 1.69 3.07
C ARG A 50 6.45 1.61 3.08
N ASP A 51 5.78 2.75 3.18
CA ASP A 51 4.33 2.79 3.28
C ASP A 51 3.62 2.40 1.98
N ILE A 52 4.18 2.74 0.81
CA ILE A 52 3.55 2.40 -0.49
C ILE A 52 3.93 1.01 -1.01
N SER A 53 5.06 0.44 -0.56
CA SER A 53 5.54 -0.86 -1.06
C SER A 53 4.52 -2.01 -0.95
N PRO A 54 3.73 -2.16 0.14
CA PRO A 54 2.73 -3.24 0.22
C PRO A 54 1.59 -3.04 -0.77
N ILE A 55 1.17 -1.78 -1.00
CA ILE A 55 0.12 -1.43 -1.96
C ILE A 55 0.59 -1.72 -3.39
N LEU A 56 1.85 -1.41 -3.67
CA LEU A 56 2.48 -1.69 -4.95
C LEU A 56 2.86 -3.15 -5.12
N GLN A 57 2.64 -4.03 -4.13
CA GLN A 57 2.98 -5.45 -4.19
C GLN A 57 4.41 -5.69 -4.72
N ILE A 58 5.37 -4.94 -4.18
CA ILE A 58 6.79 -5.04 -4.48
C ILE A 58 7.55 -4.93 -3.16
N SER A 59 8.69 -5.61 -3.03
CA SER A 59 9.48 -5.51 -1.81
C SER A 59 9.98 -4.06 -1.63
N LEU A 60 10.11 -3.62 -0.37
CA LEU A 60 10.71 -2.32 -0.07
C LEU A 60 12.14 -2.26 -0.61
N THR A 61 12.90 -3.35 -0.51
CA THR A 61 14.27 -3.45 -1.02
C THR A 61 14.34 -3.17 -2.51
N ASP A 62 13.51 -3.83 -3.31
CA ASP A 62 13.47 -3.60 -4.76
C ASP A 62 13.02 -2.17 -5.07
N LEU A 63 12.04 -1.65 -4.33
CA LEU A 63 11.56 -0.29 -4.51
C LEU A 63 12.62 0.77 -4.18
N LEU A 64 13.44 0.53 -3.14
CA LEU A 64 14.59 1.37 -2.79
C LEU A 64 15.65 1.34 -3.90
N VAL A 65 15.98 0.15 -4.43
CA VAL A 65 16.93 -0.01 -5.54
C VAL A 65 16.43 0.72 -6.79
N ILE A 66 15.15 0.59 -7.13
CA ILE A 66 14.50 1.30 -8.25
C ILE A 66 14.56 2.83 -8.04
N ALA A 67 14.44 3.29 -6.79
CA ALA A 67 14.55 4.69 -6.42
C ALA A 67 16.00 5.22 -6.34
N GLY A 68 17.01 4.36 -6.54
CA GLY A 68 18.42 4.72 -6.38
C GLY A 68 18.84 4.97 -4.93
N LEU A 69 18.07 4.46 -3.96
CA LEU A 69 18.34 4.58 -2.54
C LEU A 69 19.10 3.34 -2.02
N PRO A 70 19.91 3.48 -0.95
CA PRO A 70 20.59 2.34 -0.36
C PRO A 70 19.58 1.29 0.10
N ALA A 71 19.77 0.05 -0.36
CA ALA A 71 19.01 -1.08 0.13
C ALA A 71 19.33 -1.28 1.61
N ILE A 72 18.29 -1.26 2.45
CA ILE A 72 18.42 -1.62 3.85
C ILE A 72 18.44 -3.15 3.89
N GLY A 73 19.56 -3.73 4.32
CA GLY A 73 19.68 -5.18 4.48
C GLY A 73 18.56 -5.71 5.39
N GLU A 74 18.11 -6.94 5.16
CA GLU A 74 16.99 -7.58 5.86
C GLU A 74 17.11 -7.60 7.41
N SER A 75 18.28 -7.24 7.94
CA SER A 75 18.62 -7.16 9.36
C SER A 75 18.06 -5.93 10.12
N ASP A 76 17.50 -4.94 9.43
CA ASP A 76 17.04 -3.68 10.05
C ASP A 76 15.50 -3.53 10.06
N ARG A 77 14.76 -4.65 10.02
CA ARG A 77 13.28 -4.62 10.11
C ARG A 77 12.85 -3.96 11.43
N PRO A 78 12.19 -2.79 11.42
CA PRO A 78 11.29 -2.44 12.51
C PRO A 78 10.16 -3.47 12.45
N GLU A 79 9.76 -3.98 13.61
CA GLU A 79 8.74 -5.03 13.76
C GLU A 79 7.61 -4.90 12.73
N GLU A 80 7.36 -5.99 12.01
CA GLU A 80 6.28 -6.14 11.06
C GLU A 80 4.99 -5.59 11.68
N TYR A 81 4.44 -4.50 11.12
CA TYR A 81 3.13 -4.02 11.51
C TYR A 81 2.17 -5.20 11.38
N PRO A 82 1.63 -5.77 12.48
CA PRO A 82 0.84 -6.99 12.41
C PRO A 82 -0.38 -6.80 11.50
N SER A 83 -0.88 -5.57 11.43
CA SER A 83 -1.94 -5.14 10.50
C SER A 83 -1.56 -5.29 9.03
N ALA A 84 -0.32 -5.00 8.63
CA ALA A 84 0.11 -5.11 7.24
C ALA A 84 0.23 -6.57 6.80
N VAL A 85 0.73 -7.45 7.68
CA VAL A 85 0.81 -8.91 7.44
C VAL A 85 -0.58 -9.49 7.30
N GLU A 86 -1.49 -9.17 8.23
CA GLU A 86 -2.86 -9.69 8.19
C GLU A 86 -3.67 -9.14 7.00
N MET A 87 -3.45 -7.87 6.60
CA MET A 87 -4.04 -7.32 5.37
C MET A 87 -3.53 -8.02 4.11
N GLY A 88 -2.23 -8.33 4.05
CA GLY A 88 -1.65 -9.11 2.95
C GLY A 88 -2.28 -10.50 2.85
N ARG A 89 -2.47 -11.18 3.98
CA ARG A 89 -3.14 -12.48 4.05
C ARG A 89 -4.60 -12.40 3.57
N LEU A 90 -5.32 -11.35 3.97
CA LEU A 90 -6.70 -11.11 3.53
C LEU A 90 -6.79 -10.89 2.01
N ILE A 91 -5.88 -10.09 1.44
CA ILE A 91 -5.83 -9.83 -0.01
C ILE A 91 -5.52 -11.12 -0.78
N ALA A 92 -4.55 -11.90 -0.33
CA ALA A 92 -4.20 -13.19 -0.94
C ALA A 92 -5.39 -14.15 -0.93
N ALA A 93 -6.10 -14.28 0.20
CA ALA A 93 -7.30 -15.09 0.30
C ALA A 93 -8.44 -14.59 -0.60
N ALA A 94 -8.66 -13.28 -0.64
CA ALA A 94 -9.71 -12.67 -1.45
C ALA A 94 -9.47 -12.84 -2.97
N SER A 95 -8.22 -12.98 -3.41
CA SER A 95 -7.87 -13.14 -4.83
C SER A 95 -8.45 -14.40 -5.48
N HIS A 96 -8.85 -15.39 -4.69
CA HIS A 96 -9.45 -16.65 -5.17
C HIS A 96 -10.98 -16.65 -5.13
N LEU A 97 -11.61 -15.56 -4.68
CA LEU A 97 -13.06 -15.48 -4.51
C LEU A 97 -13.75 -15.00 -5.79
N ASN A 98 -14.98 -15.46 -5.98
CA ASN A 98 -15.85 -14.92 -7.04
C ASN A 98 -16.51 -13.60 -6.59
N PRO A 99 -17.10 -12.82 -7.53
CA PRO A 99 -17.66 -11.50 -7.20
C PRO A 99 -18.69 -11.49 -6.06
N LYS A 100 -19.58 -12.50 -6.00
CA LYS A 100 -20.57 -12.60 -4.91
C LYS A 100 -19.91 -12.87 -3.55
N GLN A 101 -18.82 -13.64 -3.53
CA GLN A 101 -18.08 -13.93 -2.31
C GLN A 101 -17.25 -12.72 -1.84
N VAL A 102 -16.75 -11.91 -2.77
CA VAL A 102 -16.10 -10.63 -2.44
C VAL A 102 -17.11 -9.66 -1.82
N GLU A 103 -18.33 -9.58 -2.36
CA GLU A 103 -19.42 -8.78 -1.81
C GLU A 103 -19.78 -9.23 -0.38
N GLN A 104 -19.90 -10.53 -0.15
CA GLN A 104 -20.12 -11.10 1.19
C GLN A 104 -18.98 -10.75 2.17
N LEU A 105 -17.72 -10.77 1.71
CA LEU A 105 -16.57 -10.40 2.53
C LEU A 105 -16.62 -8.91 2.91
N ALA A 106 -16.99 -8.04 1.97
CA ALA A 106 -17.15 -6.61 2.21
C ALA A 106 -18.27 -6.32 3.22
N ASP A 107 -19.41 -7.01 3.09
CA ASP A 107 -20.53 -6.89 4.02
C ASP A 107 -20.14 -7.33 5.44
N ALA A 108 -19.40 -8.42 5.57
CA ALA A 108 -18.90 -8.89 6.86
C ALA A 108 -17.96 -7.87 7.51
N ALA A 109 -17.04 -7.29 6.73
CA ALA A 109 -16.13 -6.25 7.21
C ALA A 109 -16.89 -4.99 7.68
N ASN A 110 -17.94 -4.58 6.94
CA ASN A 110 -18.78 -3.44 7.32
C ASN A 110 -19.52 -3.68 8.64
N LYS A 111 -20.09 -4.88 8.84
CA LYS A 111 -20.77 -5.23 10.11
C LYS A 111 -19.81 -5.16 11.30
N LEU A 112 -18.61 -5.71 11.17
CA LEU A 112 -17.58 -5.63 12.21
C LEU A 112 -17.20 -4.18 12.55
N ARG A 113 -17.14 -3.30 11.54
CA ARG A 113 -16.90 -1.87 11.75
C ARG A 113 -18.00 -1.22 12.59
N GLU A 114 -19.27 -1.48 12.25
CA GLU A 114 -20.42 -0.93 12.98
C GLU A 114 -20.50 -1.44 14.43
N GLU A 115 -20.19 -2.73 14.65
CA GLU A 115 -20.14 -3.32 15.99
C GLU A 115 -19.06 -2.68 16.85
N ASN A 116 -17.88 -2.43 16.29
CA ASN A 116 -16.80 -1.78 17.01
C ASN A 116 -17.13 -0.32 17.35
N GLN A 117 -17.77 0.42 16.44
CA GLN A 117 -18.22 1.80 16.69
C GLN A 117 -19.22 1.86 17.86
N LYS A 118 -20.22 0.97 17.87
CA LYS A 118 -21.21 0.87 18.96
C LYS A 118 -20.61 0.47 20.30
N ARG A 119 -19.49 -0.25 20.31
CA ARG A 119 -18.76 -0.62 21.54
C ARG A 119 -18.00 0.56 22.13
N THR A 120 -17.39 1.40 21.30
CA THR A 120 -16.72 2.63 21.76
C THR A 120 -17.66 3.73 22.22
N GLU A 121 -18.92 3.76 21.75
CA GLU A 121 -19.92 4.74 22.21
C GLU A 121 -20.57 4.36 23.56
N LYS A 122 -20.40 3.11 24.01
CA LYS A 122 -20.96 2.59 25.28
C LYS A 122 -19.94 2.49 26.42
N ALA A 123 -18.67 2.75 26.14
CA ALA A 123 -17.57 2.76 27.12
C ALA A 123 -17.30 4.19 27.57
#